data_AF-G4YJQ2-F1
#
_entry.id   AF-G4YJQ2-F1
#
_cell.length_a   1.000
_cell.length_b   1.000
_cell.length_c   1.000
_cell.angle_alpha   90.00
_cell.angle_beta   90.00
_cell.angle_gamma   90.00
#
_symmetry.space_group_name_H-M   'P 1'
#
loop_
_entity.id
_entity.type
_entity.pdbx_description
1 polymer ?
#
loop_
_entity_poly.entity_id
_entity_poly.type
_entity_poly.pdbx_seq_one_letter_code
_entity_poly.pdbx_strand_id
1 'polypeptide(L)'
;QIRNTTPDLSCSSIYLIGIATGCGAMFTMVALAAVWVFPIPFGIVLASIPFQLFLAIFFLGSVRRHGASSLIPQLSATRKHQLYLILAQSVLAFSYVTFSVIFAKCNSTQQFGLFLLLPVVKLAYKHVGARLASDNKEIIPVVVVFTVDVFNGLYISTCIQSSQSWLGSFQMITLTIAQTLISLWDINKKATVLDRLSRRSNQPHESRRTSVSLVQSSRSHTCIVPSEDATSLPSTKLARKQRQSQSLLETKLDNCSRSMLFHLEYVVLVAYVESVVPALYVLHLLVLVQLPSAKYYAHTADLSSAQLRTSVGSILLYASAESFSLVWLHIVLRRKFGFSLLYQLAFVLETEKGQHQGRLFMWIAPILQLMLVHFGVDFSFQFKWLR
;
A
#
# COMPACT_ATOMS: atom_id res chain seq x y z
N GLN A 1 3.61 14.65 -0.26
CA GLN A 1 3.88 14.00 1.04
C GLN A 1 4.21 15.03 2.12
N ILE A 2 5.32 15.78 2.02
CA ILE A 2 5.71 16.79 3.03
C ILE A 2 4.60 17.82 3.32
N ARG A 3 3.95 18.39 2.29
CA ARG A 3 2.86 19.37 2.45
C ARG A 3 1.65 18.83 3.23
N ASN A 4 1.28 17.56 3.03
CA ASN A 4 0.15 16.95 3.73
C ASN A 4 0.53 16.58 5.17
N THR A 5 1.83 16.43 5.43
CA THR A 5 2.37 16.13 6.75
C THR A 5 2.55 17.39 7.61
N THR A 6 2.84 18.52 6.98
CA THR A 6 3.05 19.81 7.64
C THR A 6 2.41 20.91 6.81
N PRO A 7 1.08 21.12 6.95
CA PRO A 7 0.37 22.15 6.19
C PRO A 7 0.88 23.56 6.52
N ASP A 8 1.47 23.74 7.70
CA ASP A 8 2.02 25.01 8.19
C ASP A 8 3.38 25.37 7.59
N LEU A 9 4.04 24.44 6.87
CA LEU A 9 5.30 24.74 6.20
C LEU A 9 5.06 25.50 4.90
N SER A 10 5.73 26.65 4.76
CA SER A 10 5.74 27.42 3.51
C SER A 10 6.18 26.58 2.33
N CYS A 11 5.57 26.80 1.16
CA CYS A 11 5.95 26.11 -0.07
C CYS A 11 7.44 26.28 -0.40
N SER A 12 8.02 27.45 -0.11
CA SER A 12 9.46 27.69 -0.31
C SER A 12 10.34 26.76 0.54
N SER A 13 9.95 26.50 1.80
CA SER A 13 10.67 25.56 2.66
C SER A 13 10.57 24.11 2.18
N ILE A 14 9.43 23.72 1.60
CA ILE A 14 9.24 22.39 1.03
C ILE A 14 10.13 22.20 -0.21
N TYR A 15 10.21 23.21 -1.09
CA TYR A 15 11.13 23.18 -2.22
C TYR A 15 12.59 23.14 -1.78
N LEU A 16 12.95 23.92 -0.75
CA LEU A 16 14.30 23.93 -0.19
C LEU A 16 14.68 22.54 0.35
N ILE A 17 13.80 21.88 1.13
CA ILE A 17 14.05 20.53 1.63
C ILE A 17 14.27 19.57 0.46
N GLY A 18 13.37 19.56 -0.54
CA GLY A 18 13.48 18.65 -1.67
C GLY A 18 14.77 18.82 -2.48
N ILE A 19 15.12 20.06 -2.83
CA ILE A 19 16.33 20.39 -3.59
C ILE A 19 17.58 20.08 -2.76
N ALA A 20 17.62 20.51 -1.50
CA ALA A 20 18.78 20.31 -0.64
C ALA A 20 19.02 18.81 -0.36
N THR A 21 17.97 18.03 -0.16
CA THR A 21 18.06 16.57 -0.03
C THR A 21 18.59 15.93 -1.31
N GLY A 22 18.03 16.28 -2.47
CA GLY A 22 18.48 15.74 -3.76
C GLY A 22 19.93 16.08 -4.07
N CYS A 23 20.31 17.35 -3.95
CA CYS A 23 21.68 17.81 -4.19
C CYS A 23 22.67 17.22 -3.19
N GLY A 24 22.32 17.18 -1.90
CA GLY A 24 23.17 16.59 -0.85
C GLY A 24 23.42 15.11 -1.10
N ALA A 25 22.37 14.34 -1.38
CA ALA A 25 22.49 12.91 -1.69
C ALA A 25 23.33 12.66 -2.95
N MET A 26 23.06 13.42 -4.02
CA MET A 26 23.83 13.29 -5.26
C MET A 26 25.30 13.66 -5.06
N PHE A 27 25.59 14.75 -4.34
CA PHE A 27 26.96 15.16 -4.02
C PHE A 27 27.69 14.08 -3.23
N THR A 28 27.05 13.48 -2.21
CA THR A 28 27.67 12.37 -1.47
C THR A 28 27.95 11.16 -2.34
N MET A 29 27.07 10.84 -3.28
CA MET A 29 27.29 9.73 -4.21
C MET A 29 28.43 10.03 -5.20
N VAL A 30 28.53 11.26 -5.71
CA VAL A 30 29.64 11.68 -6.58
C VAL A 30 30.97 11.67 -5.82
N ALA A 31 30.99 12.18 -4.58
CA ALA A 31 32.18 12.15 -3.74
C ALA A 31 32.61 10.71 -3.43
N LEU A 32 31.65 9.83 -3.11
CA LEU A 32 31.92 8.42 -2.88
C LEU A 32 32.47 7.72 -4.13
N ALA A 33 31.92 8.03 -5.31
CA ALA A 33 32.42 7.51 -6.58
C ALA A 33 33.85 7.99 -6.88
N ALA A 34 34.18 9.24 -6.53
CA ALA A 34 35.51 9.83 -6.73
C ALA A 34 36.58 9.23 -5.80
N VAL A 35 36.20 8.85 -4.57
CA VAL A 35 37.13 8.30 -3.57
C VAL A 35 37.24 6.78 -3.65
N TRP A 36 36.16 6.08 -4.00
CA TRP A 36 36.11 4.62 -3.93
C TRP A 36 36.19 3.94 -5.30
N VAL A 37 35.07 3.90 -6.04
CA VAL A 37 35.03 3.33 -7.40
C VAL A 37 33.75 3.76 -8.11
N PHE A 38 33.81 3.81 -9.44
CA PHE A 38 32.66 4.00 -10.31
C PHE A 38 32.55 2.88 -11.35
N PRO A 39 31.35 2.32 -11.60
CA PRO A 39 30.08 2.54 -10.91
C PRO A 39 30.07 1.99 -9.47
N ILE A 40 29.32 2.65 -8.57
CA ILE A 40 29.25 2.27 -7.15
C ILE A 40 28.44 0.97 -7.00
N PRO A 41 29.00 -0.09 -6.37
CA PRO A 41 28.28 -1.32 -6.08
C PRO A 41 26.96 -1.05 -5.33
N PHE A 42 25.84 -1.55 -5.87
CA PHE A 42 24.50 -1.34 -5.33
C PHE A 42 24.15 0.15 -5.12
N GLY A 43 24.53 1.00 -6.08
CA GLY A 43 24.46 2.46 -6.00
C GLY A 43 23.09 3.02 -5.61
N ILE A 44 21.97 2.41 -6.02
CA ILE A 44 20.62 2.87 -5.60
C ILE A 44 20.37 2.59 -4.11
N VAL A 45 20.80 1.43 -3.62
CA VAL A 45 20.68 1.08 -2.21
C VAL A 45 21.56 2.00 -1.38
N LEU A 46 22.81 2.21 -1.82
CA LEU A 46 23.75 3.07 -1.13
C LEU A 46 23.30 4.54 -1.16
N ALA A 47 22.73 5.02 -2.27
CA ALA A 47 22.17 6.36 -2.41
C ALA A 47 20.93 6.60 -1.53
N SER A 48 20.19 5.56 -1.18
CA SER A 48 19.02 5.69 -0.30
C SER A 48 19.39 6.17 1.12
N ILE A 49 20.58 5.81 1.60
CA ILE A 49 21.09 6.18 2.94
C ILE A 49 21.31 7.70 3.08
N PRO A 50 22.17 8.35 2.26
CA PRO A 50 22.35 9.79 2.34
C PRO A 50 21.08 10.55 1.99
N PHE A 51 20.27 10.06 1.03
CA PHE A 51 18.98 10.66 0.73
C PHE A 51 18.08 10.74 1.96
N GLN A 52 17.96 9.66 2.74
CA GLN A 52 17.16 9.66 3.96
C GLN A 52 17.76 10.52 5.06
N LEU A 53 19.08 10.49 5.22
CA LEU A 53 19.78 11.29 6.22
C LEU A 53 19.56 12.80 5.95
N PHE A 54 19.80 13.25 4.72
CA PHE A 54 19.58 14.65 4.35
C PHE A 54 18.11 15.04 4.44
N LEU A 55 17.18 14.17 4.02
CA LEU A 55 15.75 14.42 4.19
C LEU A 55 15.40 14.64 5.66
N ALA A 56 15.88 13.78 6.56
CA ALA A 56 15.65 13.91 7.99
C ALA A 56 16.27 15.21 8.55
N ILE A 57 17.52 15.52 8.19
CA ILE A 57 18.24 16.72 8.65
C ILE A 57 17.53 18.01 8.19
N PHE A 58 17.24 18.14 6.89
CA PHE A 58 16.61 19.35 6.35
C PHE A 58 15.17 19.50 6.83
N PHE A 59 14.44 18.39 6.97
CA PHE A 59 13.10 18.41 7.54
C PHE A 59 13.11 18.87 9.00
N LEU A 60 13.95 18.29 9.87
CA LEU A 60 14.08 18.70 11.27
C LEU A 60 14.57 20.15 11.41
N GLY A 61 15.53 20.55 10.56
CA GLY A 61 16.07 21.91 10.53
C GLY A 61 15.03 22.96 10.13
N SER A 62 14.24 22.68 9.10
CA SER A 62 13.16 23.57 8.64
C SER A 62 12.06 23.74 9.69
N VAL A 63 11.73 22.66 10.40
CA VAL A 63 10.74 22.66 11.48
C VAL A 63 11.28 23.42 12.71
N ARG A 64 12.57 23.28 13.04
CA ARG A 64 13.21 24.01 14.14
C ARG A 64 13.29 25.52 13.87
N ARG A 65 13.53 25.91 12.61
CA ARG A 65 13.70 27.31 12.20
C ARG A 65 12.39 28.12 12.22
N HIS A 66 11.24 27.49 11.96
CA HIS A 66 9.93 28.17 11.95
C HIS A 66 9.28 28.31 13.34
N GLY A 67 10.03 28.11 14.44
CA GLY A 67 9.61 28.62 15.75
C GLY A 67 8.38 27.94 16.37
N ALA A 68 8.17 26.63 16.16
CA ALA A 68 7.14 25.87 16.87
C ALA A 68 7.54 25.50 18.31
N SER A 69 8.01 26.47 19.12
CA SER A 69 8.45 26.24 20.51
C SER A 69 7.30 25.94 21.48
N SER A 70 6.04 26.25 21.13
CA SER A 70 4.83 25.92 21.91
C SER A 70 4.12 24.64 21.47
N LEU A 71 4.57 24.00 20.39
CA LEU A 71 3.93 22.83 19.74
C LEU A 71 4.67 21.51 20.02
N ILE A 72 5.48 21.46 21.09
CA ILE A 72 6.46 20.41 21.38
C ILE A 72 5.85 19.11 21.95
N PRO A 73 4.74 19.09 22.72
CA PRO A 73 4.22 17.83 23.26
C PRO A 73 3.42 17.00 22.24
N GLN A 74 2.44 17.59 21.55
CA GLN A 74 1.50 16.85 20.69
C GLN A 74 2.09 16.42 19.34
N LEU A 75 3.05 17.16 18.77
CA LEU A 75 3.68 16.75 17.50
C LEU A 75 4.83 15.75 17.67
N SER A 76 5.27 15.39 18.88
CA SER A 76 6.43 14.51 19.06
C SER A 76 6.15 13.04 18.69
N ALA A 77 4.92 12.56 18.86
CA ALA A 77 4.53 11.18 18.53
C ALA A 77 4.25 11.00 17.04
N THR A 78 3.42 11.86 16.44
CA THR A 78 3.02 11.77 15.03
C THR A 78 4.19 11.98 14.06
N ARG A 79 5.12 12.90 14.37
CA ARG A 79 6.33 13.12 13.57
C ARG A 79 7.31 11.94 13.63
N LYS A 80 7.44 11.28 14.79
CA LYS A 80 8.29 10.08 14.95
C LYS A 80 7.75 8.93 14.10
N HIS A 81 6.45 8.66 14.21
CA HIS A 81 5.79 7.60 13.43
C HIS A 81 5.96 7.79 11.92
N GLN A 82 5.91 9.03 11.42
CA GLN A 82 6.13 9.33 10.01
C GLN A 82 7.59 9.22 9.57
N LEU A 83 8.56 9.62 10.40
CA LEU A 83 9.98 9.39 10.12
C LEU A 83 10.28 7.89 10.11
N TYR A 84 9.75 7.14 11.08
CA TYR A 84 9.84 5.69 11.09
C TYR A 84 9.20 5.08 9.85
N LEU A 85 8.13 5.66 9.32
CA LEU A 85 7.48 5.16 8.11
C LEU A 85 8.37 5.34 6.89
N ILE A 86 9.07 6.48 6.77
CA ILE A 86 10.07 6.72 5.72
C ILE A 86 11.25 5.74 5.86
N LEU A 87 11.73 5.51 7.09
CA LEU A 87 12.80 4.54 7.37
C LEU A 87 12.35 3.10 7.09
N ALA A 88 11.11 2.72 7.42
CA ALA A 88 10.57 1.41 7.12
C ALA A 88 10.46 1.17 5.60
N GLN A 89 10.23 2.24 4.83
CA GLN A 89 10.19 2.16 3.37
C GLN A 89 11.57 1.96 2.73
N SER A 90 12.69 2.43 3.31
CA SER A 90 14.02 2.03 2.81
C SER A 90 14.37 0.61 3.18
N VAL A 91 13.99 0.16 4.37
CA VAL A 91 14.17 -1.25 4.77
C VAL A 91 13.45 -2.17 3.80
N LEU A 92 12.24 -1.79 3.35
CA LEU A 92 11.50 -2.48 2.30
C LEU A 92 12.36 -2.61 1.01
N ALA A 93 12.85 -1.49 0.47
CA ALA A 93 13.68 -1.49 -0.73
C ALA A 93 14.97 -2.32 -0.57
N PHE A 94 15.67 -2.17 0.56
CA PHE A 94 16.88 -2.92 0.89
C PHE A 94 16.63 -4.43 0.94
N SER A 95 15.54 -4.84 1.60
CA SER A 95 15.18 -6.25 1.73
C SER A 95 14.88 -6.89 0.39
N TYR A 96 14.21 -6.17 -0.52
CA TYR A 96 13.91 -6.69 -1.85
C TYR A 96 15.15 -6.80 -2.73
N VAL A 97 16.09 -5.85 -2.66
CA VAL A 97 17.38 -5.99 -3.38
C VAL A 97 18.16 -7.19 -2.85
N THR A 98 18.22 -7.36 -1.53
CA THR A 98 18.87 -8.51 -0.89
C THR A 98 18.21 -9.82 -1.34
N PHE A 99 16.89 -9.85 -1.40
CA PHE A 99 16.14 -11.01 -1.85
C PHE A 99 16.41 -11.32 -3.34
N SER A 100 16.50 -10.31 -4.22
CA SER A 100 16.87 -10.50 -5.63
C SER A 100 18.26 -11.11 -5.79
N VAL A 101 19.22 -10.64 -5.00
CA VAL A 101 20.59 -11.19 -5.00
C VAL A 101 20.56 -12.67 -4.63
N ILE A 102 19.78 -13.03 -3.59
CA ILE A 102 19.63 -14.41 -3.14
C ILE A 102 18.91 -15.25 -4.22
N PHE A 103 17.81 -14.73 -4.77
CA PHE A 103 17.02 -15.41 -5.80
C PHE A 103 17.86 -15.75 -7.03
N ALA A 104 18.72 -14.83 -7.47
CA ALA A 104 19.62 -15.03 -8.61
C ALA A 104 20.67 -16.13 -8.38
N LYS A 105 21.01 -16.43 -7.12
CA LYS A 105 22.00 -17.46 -6.75
C LYS A 105 21.38 -18.83 -6.45
N CYS A 106 20.05 -18.92 -6.37
CA CYS A 106 19.34 -20.11 -5.93
C CYS A 106 19.00 -21.07 -7.09
N ASN A 107 19.07 -22.38 -6.80
CA ASN A 107 18.61 -23.44 -7.72
C ASN A 107 17.07 -23.47 -7.81
N SER A 108 16.49 -24.17 -8.80
CA SER A 108 15.03 -24.20 -9.04
C SER A 108 14.18 -24.58 -7.81
N THR A 109 14.63 -25.55 -7.00
CA THR A 109 13.94 -25.95 -5.77
C THR A 109 14.01 -24.87 -4.68
N GLN A 110 15.12 -24.13 -4.61
CA GLN A 110 15.28 -23.03 -3.66
C GLN A 110 14.47 -21.80 -4.09
N GLN A 111 14.38 -21.53 -5.39
CA GLN A 111 13.52 -20.48 -5.95
C GLN A 111 12.05 -20.71 -5.59
N PHE A 112 11.58 -21.96 -5.57
CA PHE A 112 10.24 -22.31 -5.09
C PHE A 112 9.98 -21.91 -3.64
N GLY A 113 10.89 -22.29 -2.73
CA GLY A 113 10.78 -21.90 -1.32
C GLY A 113 10.83 -20.39 -1.12
N LEU A 114 11.58 -19.70 -1.98
CA LEU A 114 11.70 -18.26 -1.97
C LEU A 114 10.40 -17.58 -2.46
N PHE A 115 9.72 -18.12 -3.47
CA PHE A 115 8.37 -17.66 -3.85
C PHE A 115 7.35 -17.79 -2.71
N LEU A 116 7.43 -18.86 -1.91
CA LEU A 116 6.58 -19.04 -0.72
C LEU A 116 6.90 -18.04 0.40
N LEU A 117 8.14 -17.54 0.47
CA LEU A 117 8.54 -16.55 1.46
C LEU A 117 7.99 -15.14 1.15
N LEU A 118 7.73 -14.83 -0.13
CA LEU A 118 7.22 -13.51 -0.55
C LEU A 118 5.91 -13.10 0.15
N PRO A 119 4.86 -13.94 0.20
CA PRO A 119 3.66 -13.66 0.98
C PRO A 119 3.93 -13.36 2.46
N VAL A 120 4.87 -14.07 3.09
CA VAL A 120 5.20 -13.90 4.51
C VAL A 120 5.89 -12.55 4.74
N VAL A 121 6.86 -12.21 3.90
CA VAL A 121 7.57 -10.92 3.94
C VAL A 121 6.59 -9.77 3.71
N LYS A 122 5.70 -9.90 2.72
CA LYS A 122 4.62 -8.94 2.45
C LYS A 122 3.73 -8.73 3.67
N LEU A 123 3.31 -9.80 4.34
CA LEU A 123 2.49 -9.70 5.57
C LEU A 123 3.24 -9.02 6.72
N ALA A 124 4.53 -9.34 6.90
CA ALA A 124 5.36 -8.69 7.91
C ALA A 124 5.45 -7.18 7.66
N TYR A 125 5.67 -6.76 6.40
CA TYR A 125 5.71 -5.35 6.04
C TYR A 125 4.37 -4.64 6.17
N LYS A 126 3.25 -5.30 5.82
CA LYS A 126 1.91 -4.75 6.06
C LYS A 126 1.67 -4.52 7.55
N HIS A 127 2.10 -5.44 8.40
CA HIS A 127 1.96 -5.33 9.85
C HIS A 127 2.81 -4.20 10.44
N VAL A 128 4.08 -4.10 10.02
CA VAL A 128 4.97 -2.99 10.39
C VAL A 128 4.36 -1.68 9.91
N GLY A 129 4.03 -1.55 8.62
CA GLY A 129 3.44 -0.34 8.05
C GLY A 129 2.15 0.10 8.75
N ALA A 130 1.26 -0.84 9.09
CA ALA A 130 0.02 -0.55 9.81
C ALA A 130 0.26 -0.05 11.24
N ARG A 131 1.26 -0.61 11.95
CA ARG A 131 1.66 -0.13 13.29
C ARG A 131 2.25 1.28 13.22
N LEU A 132 3.10 1.54 12.23
CA LEU A 132 3.75 2.84 12.10
C LEU A 132 2.79 3.94 11.64
N ALA A 133 1.72 3.60 10.93
CA ALA A 133 0.71 4.54 10.47
C ALA A 133 -0.47 4.69 11.45
N SER A 134 -0.39 4.15 12.67
CA SER A 134 -1.49 4.08 13.65
C SER A 134 -2.11 5.43 14.03
N ASP A 135 -1.32 6.51 13.94
CA ASP A 135 -1.74 7.85 14.34
C ASP A 135 -2.81 8.44 13.40
N ASN A 136 -2.79 8.09 12.11
CA ASN A 136 -3.76 8.58 11.12
C ASN A 136 -4.39 7.40 10.36
N LYS A 137 -5.44 6.80 10.95
CA LYS A 137 -6.11 5.59 10.44
C LYS A 137 -6.57 5.68 8.99
N GLU A 138 -6.95 6.87 8.53
CA GLU A 138 -7.45 7.13 7.17
C GLU A 138 -6.36 7.01 6.10
N ILE A 139 -5.10 7.25 6.45
CA ILE A 139 -3.96 7.22 5.52
C ILE A 139 -3.32 5.83 5.42
N ILE A 140 -3.59 4.94 6.39
CA ILE A 140 -2.98 3.60 6.48
C ILE A 140 -3.16 2.79 5.18
N PRO A 141 -4.38 2.65 4.61
CA PRO A 141 -4.59 1.84 3.42
C PRO A 141 -3.77 2.38 2.25
N VAL A 142 -3.79 3.69 2.07
CA VAL A 142 -3.09 4.35 0.98
C VAL A 142 -1.59 4.14 1.10
N VAL A 143 -1.01 4.40 2.27
CA VAL A 143 0.43 4.27 2.45
C VAL A 143 0.87 2.83 2.29
N VAL A 144 0.23 1.91 3.01
CA VAL A 144 0.66 0.50 3.03
C VAL A 144 0.49 -0.13 1.64
N VAL A 145 -0.62 0.14 0.94
CA VAL A 145 -0.88 -0.46 -0.38
C VAL A 145 0.03 0.14 -1.45
N PHE A 146 0.12 1.46 -1.55
CA PHE A 146 0.94 2.10 -2.57
C PHE A 146 2.45 1.98 -2.33
N THR A 147 2.88 1.49 -1.17
CA THR A 147 4.28 1.12 -0.94
C THR A 147 4.45 -0.38 -0.99
N VAL A 148 3.92 -1.12 -0.02
CA VAL A 148 4.22 -2.55 0.15
C VAL A 148 3.72 -3.36 -1.05
N ASP A 149 2.48 -3.14 -1.49
CA ASP A 149 1.90 -3.93 -2.57
C ASP A 149 2.47 -3.54 -3.96
N VAL A 150 2.79 -2.26 -4.18
CA VAL A 150 3.47 -1.82 -5.43
C VAL A 150 4.87 -2.43 -5.55
N PHE A 151 5.67 -2.32 -4.48
CA PHE A 151 7.00 -2.94 -4.44
C PHE A 151 6.93 -4.45 -4.65
N ASN A 152 6.04 -5.10 -3.89
CA ASN A 152 5.86 -6.54 -3.98
C ASN A 152 5.42 -6.97 -5.38
N GLY A 153 4.51 -6.23 -6.03
CA GLY A 153 4.06 -6.50 -7.40
C GLY A 153 5.16 -6.37 -8.45
N LEU A 154 5.98 -5.30 -8.39
CA LEU A 154 7.14 -5.13 -9.27
C LEU A 154 8.18 -6.22 -9.05
N TYR A 155 8.35 -6.62 -7.79
CA TYR A 155 9.26 -7.68 -7.40
C TYR A 155 8.84 -9.04 -7.96
N ILE A 156 7.58 -9.42 -7.74
CA ILE A 156 6.99 -10.64 -8.31
C ILE A 156 7.17 -10.65 -9.83
N SER A 157 6.90 -9.53 -10.50
CA SER A 157 7.06 -9.41 -11.95
C SER A 157 8.51 -9.66 -12.39
N THR A 158 9.47 -9.12 -11.64
CA THR A 158 10.91 -9.35 -11.89
C THR A 158 11.29 -10.81 -11.63
N CYS A 159 10.79 -11.45 -10.58
CA CYS A 159 11.04 -12.88 -10.30
C CYS A 159 10.45 -13.79 -11.37
N ILE A 160 9.24 -13.47 -11.87
CA ILE A 160 8.64 -14.21 -12.97
C ILE A 160 9.50 -14.02 -14.24
N GLN A 161 9.96 -12.79 -14.54
CA GLN A 161 10.89 -12.54 -15.65
C GLN A 161 12.21 -13.31 -15.49
N SER A 162 12.84 -13.27 -14.31
CA SER A 162 14.15 -13.88 -14.09
C SER A 162 14.09 -15.41 -14.10
N SER A 163 12.96 -16.01 -13.72
CA SER A 163 12.76 -17.45 -13.78
C SER A 163 12.74 -18.01 -15.21
N GLN A 164 12.46 -17.18 -16.22
CA GLN A 164 12.31 -17.56 -17.64
C GLN A 164 11.41 -18.80 -17.84
N SER A 165 10.45 -19.01 -16.94
CA SER A 165 9.61 -20.19 -16.87
C SER A 165 8.18 -19.83 -16.51
N TRP A 166 7.23 -20.61 -17.01
CA TRP A 166 5.81 -20.47 -16.69
C TRP A 166 5.51 -20.92 -15.26
N LEU A 167 6.38 -21.74 -14.66
CA LEU A 167 6.17 -22.31 -13.35
C LEU A 167 6.04 -21.24 -12.25
N GLY A 168 6.89 -20.21 -12.28
CA GLY A 168 6.82 -19.11 -11.30
C GLY A 168 5.48 -18.36 -11.36
N SER A 169 4.94 -18.17 -12.56
CA SER A 169 3.62 -17.56 -12.77
C SER A 169 2.51 -18.43 -12.15
N PHE A 170 2.48 -19.74 -12.45
CA PHE A 170 1.48 -20.65 -11.88
C PHE A 170 1.53 -20.71 -10.35
N GLN A 171 2.72 -20.69 -9.76
CA GLN A 171 2.90 -20.67 -8.32
C GLN A 171 2.33 -19.39 -7.71
N MET A 172 2.67 -18.23 -8.27
CA MET A 172 2.16 -16.95 -7.80
C MET A 172 0.65 -16.83 -7.97
N ILE A 173 0.09 -17.27 -9.10
CA ILE A 173 -1.37 -17.33 -9.32
C ILE A 173 -2.04 -18.18 -8.23
N THR A 174 -1.49 -19.36 -7.94
CA THR A 174 -2.04 -20.25 -6.91
C THR A 174 -2.03 -19.58 -5.53
N LEU A 175 -0.93 -18.90 -5.18
CA LEU A 175 -0.81 -18.15 -3.93
C LEU A 175 -1.80 -16.99 -3.86
N THR A 176 -2.00 -16.24 -4.94
CA THR A 176 -2.99 -15.17 -5.02
C THR A 176 -4.40 -15.68 -4.85
N ILE A 177 -4.76 -16.79 -5.51
CA ILE A 177 -6.09 -17.39 -5.37
C ILE A 177 -6.33 -17.78 -3.91
N ALA A 178 -5.36 -18.42 -3.26
CA ALA A 178 -5.44 -18.76 -1.84
C ALA A 178 -5.62 -17.51 -0.96
N GLN A 179 -4.84 -16.45 -1.19
CA GLN A 179 -4.95 -15.18 -0.45
C GLN A 179 -6.31 -14.50 -0.65
N THR A 180 -6.86 -14.56 -1.87
CA THR A 180 -8.17 -13.99 -2.19
C THR A 180 -9.29 -14.76 -1.50
N LEU A 181 -9.21 -16.10 -1.47
CA LEU A 181 -10.18 -16.95 -0.77
C LEU A 181 -10.16 -16.70 0.74
N ILE A 182 -8.97 -16.58 1.35
CA ILE A 182 -8.83 -16.24 2.77
C ILE A 182 -9.44 -14.86 3.06
N SER A 183 -9.18 -13.88 2.20
CA SER A 183 -9.74 -12.52 2.34
C SER A 183 -11.27 -12.53 2.22
N LEU A 184 -11.83 -13.27 1.26
CA LEU A 184 -13.27 -13.45 1.12
C LEU A 184 -13.88 -14.14 2.35
N TRP A 185 -13.21 -15.14 2.90
CA TRP A 185 -13.65 -15.82 4.12
C TRP A 185 -13.69 -14.87 5.33
N ASP A 186 -12.66 -14.04 5.51
CA ASP A 186 -12.62 -13.04 6.58
C ASP A 186 -13.72 -11.97 6.42
N ILE A 187 -13.93 -11.46 5.20
CA ILE A 187 -15.04 -10.55 4.89
C ILE A 187 -16.38 -11.24 5.18
N ASN A 188 -16.51 -12.53 4.85
CA ASN A 188 -17.73 -13.28 5.08
C ASN A 188 -18.05 -13.41 6.57
N LYS A 189 -17.04 -13.68 7.38
CA LYS A 189 -17.13 -13.73 8.84
C LYS A 189 -17.56 -12.39 9.43
N LYS A 190 -16.90 -11.28 9.03
CA LYS A 190 -17.24 -9.91 9.50
C LYS A 190 -18.67 -9.50 9.10
N ALA A 191 -19.07 -9.78 7.87
CA ALA A 191 -20.42 -9.48 7.39
C ALA A 191 -21.50 -10.23 8.18
N THR A 192 -21.23 -11.48 8.57
CA THR A 192 -22.18 -12.28 9.38
C THR A 192 -22.36 -11.68 10.77
N VAL A 193 -21.29 -11.14 11.38
CA VAL A 193 -21.37 -10.41 12.66
C VAL A 193 -22.19 -9.14 12.50
N LEU A 194 -21.97 -8.39 11.41
CA LEU A 194 -22.72 -7.17 11.11
C LEU A 194 -24.22 -7.44 10.91
N ASP A 195 -24.58 -8.49 10.16
CA ASP A 195 -25.98 -8.89 9.96
C ASP A 195 -26.66 -9.24 11.29
N ARG A 196 -25.95 -9.93 12.21
CA ARG A 196 -26.47 -10.22 13.56
C ARG A 196 -26.71 -8.96 14.37
N LEU A 197 -25.81 -7.98 14.30
CA LEU A 197 -25.96 -6.69 15.00
C LEU A 197 -27.12 -5.88 14.40
N SER A 198 -27.22 -5.85 13.07
CA SER A 198 -28.31 -5.17 12.35
C SER A 198 -29.66 -5.79 12.70
N ARG A 199 -29.78 -7.13 12.72
CA ARG A 199 -31.01 -7.82 13.14
C ARG A 199 -31.38 -7.55 14.59
N ARG A 200 -30.41 -7.48 15.52
CA ARG A 200 -30.68 -7.14 16.93
C ARG A 200 -31.11 -5.68 17.08
N SER A 201 -30.55 -4.77 16.28
CA SER A 201 -30.95 -3.37 16.25
C SER A 201 -32.36 -3.20 15.67
N ASN A 202 -32.69 -4.00 14.66
CA ASN A 202 -33.99 -4.02 13.99
C ASN A 202 -35.03 -4.94 14.68
N GLN A 203 -34.71 -5.56 15.82
CA GLN A 203 -35.72 -6.28 16.58
C GLN A 203 -36.76 -5.27 17.10
N PRO A 204 -38.07 -5.50 16.86
CA PRO A 204 -39.04 -4.42 16.93
C PRO A 204 -39.26 -3.94 18.37
N HIS A 205 -39.08 -2.65 18.59
CA HIS A 205 -40.23 -1.84 18.97
C HIS A 205 -41.05 -1.62 17.68
N GLU A 206 -42.10 -2.43 17.55
CA GLU A 206 -43.23 -2.41 16.60
C GLU A 206 -43.04 -2.22 15.08
N SER A 207 -43.59 -3.20 14.35
CA SER A 207 -44.30 -3.08 13.07
C SER A 207 -43.77 -2.06 12.04
N ARG A 208 -43.08 -2.59 11.01
CA ARG A 208 -43.39 -2.43 9.57
C ARG A 208 -42.10 -2.55 8.74
N ARG A 209 -42.05 -3.63 7.96
CA ARG A 209 -41.01 -3.95 6.96
C ARG A 209 -40.67 -2.74 6.08
N THR A 210 -39.39 -2.43 5.93
CA THR A 210 -38.74 -2.30 4.61
C THR A 210 -37.22 -2.37 4.70
N SER A 211 -36.63 -2.93 3.65
CA SER A 211 -35.21 -3.26 3.44
C SER A 211 -34.20 -2.13 3.72
N VAL A 212 -33.08 -2.50 4.35
CA VAL A 212 -31.94 -1.62 4.67
C VAL A 212 -31.18 -1.25 3.40
N SER A 213 -31.17 0.04 3.05
CA SER A 213 -30.17 0.66 2.17
C SER A 213 -29.18 1.44 3.03
N LEU A 214 -27.88 1.41 2.72
CA LEU A 214 -26.81 2.06 3.48
C LEU A 214 -26.79 3.61 3.37
N VAL A 215 -27.85 4.25 2.87
CA VAL A 215 -27.84 5.68 2.49
C VAL A 215 -28.58 6.60 3.48
N GLN A 216 -29.23 6.08 4.52
CA GLN A 216 -30.25 6.86 5.26
C GLN A 216 -29.80 7.47 6.60
N SER A 217 -28.52 7.88 6.74
CA SER A 217 -27.99 8.45 8.00
C SER A 217 -27.84 9.98 7.99
N SER A 218 -28.52 10.73 7.10
CA SER A 218 -28.22 12.17 6.95
C SER A 218 -29.38 13.16 7.07
N ARG A 219 -30.63 12.74 7.35
CA ARG A 219 -31.72 13.73 7.53
C ARG A 219 -32.77 13.30 8.54
N SER A 220 -32.67 13.83 9.75
CA SER A 220 -33.84 14.15 10.58
C SER A 220 -33.42 14.96 11.81
N HIS A 221 -33.29 16.27 11.61
CA HIS A 221 -33.48 17.24 12.69
C HIS A 221 -34.89 17.82 12.57
N THR A 222 -35.50 18.03 13.75
CA THR A 222 -36.67 18.89 14.04
C THR A 222 -38.06 18.32 13.78
N CYS A 223 -38.71 17.84 14.86
CA CYS A 223 -40.05 18.31 15.21
C CYS A 223 -40.26 18.18 16.72
N ILE A 224 -40.58 19.30 17.38
CA ILE A 224 -40.88 19.41 18.81
C ILE A 224 -42.40 19.41 18.94
N VAL A 225 -42.94 18.51 19.77
CA VAL A 225 -44.34 18.55 20.23
C VAL A 225 -44.32 18.55 21.77
N PRO A 226 -45.06 19.45 22.46
CA PRO A 226 -45.14 19.47 23.91
C PRO A 226 -46.21 18.49 24.41
N SER A 227 -45.97 17.84 25.56
CA SER A 227 -46.99 17.02 26.25
C SER A 227 -47.00 17.34 27.75
N GLU A 228 -48.21 17.56 28.24
CA GLU A 228 -48.59 17.82 29.64
C GLU A 228 -48.37 16.61 30.58
N ASP A 229 -48.37 16.96 31.88
CA ASP A 229 -48.11 16.17 33.07
C ASP A 229 -48.98 14.92 33.27
N ALA A 230 -48.37 13.85 33.80
CA ALA A 230 -48.95 13.01 34.88
C ALA A 230 -47.99 11.90 35.37
N THR A 231 -47.68 11.97 36.67
CA THR A 231 -47.56 10.86 37.64
C THR A 231 -46.37 9.89 37.57
N SER A 232 -45.58 9.94 38.64
CA SER A 232 -44.38 9.14 38.92
C SER A 232 -44.63 7.64 39.17
N LEU A 233 -43.92 6.77 38.44
CA LEU A 233 -43.68 5.34 38.75
C LEU A 233 -42.17 5.02 38.63
N PRO A 234 -41.65 3.95 39.27
CA PRO A 234 -40.20 3.59 39.26
C PRO A 234 -39.72 2.96 37.93
N SER A 235 -40.40 3.25 36.82
CA SER A 235 -40.14 2.77 35.45
C SER A 235 -38.92 3.42 34.78
N THR A 236 -38.36 4.47 35.38
CA THR A 236 -37.24 5.24 34.82
C THR A 236 -35.91 4.47 34.76
N LYS A 237 -35.62 3.57 35.72
CA LYS A 237 -34.33 2.83 35.72
C LYS A 237 -34.27 1.76 34.62
N LEU A 238 -35.33 1.00 34.40
CA LEU A 238 -35.40 -0.01 33.33
C LEU A 238 -35.43 0.65 31.95
N ALA A 239 -36.27 1.66 31.76
CA ALA A 239 -36.35 2.39 30.49
C ALA A 239 -35.02 3.09 30.14
N ARG A 240 -34.33 3.66 31.14
CA ARG A 240 -32.99 4.25 30.96
C ARG A 240 -31.94 3.21 30.62
N LYS A 241 -31.95 2.04 31.27
CA LYS A 241 -31.04 0.92 30.97
C LYS A 241 -31.28 0.36 29.56
N GLN A 242 -32.54 0.30 29.12
CA GLN A 242 -32.93 -0.17 27.80
C GLN A 242 -32.52 0.82 26.69
N ARG A 243 -32.77 2.12 26.87
CA ARG A 243 -32.24 3.18 25.98
C ARG A 243 -30.72 3.21 25.92
N GLN A 244 -30.04 3.01 27.04
CA GLN A 244 -28.57 2.94 27.08
C GLN A 244 -28.04 1.69 26.38
N SER A 245 -28.73 0.56 26.48
CA SER A 245 -28.36 -0.66 25.77
C SER A 245 -28.61 -0.57 24.26
N GLN A 246 -29.67 0.12 23.82
CA GLN A 246 -29.99 0.35 22.43
C GLN A 246 -29.01 1.33 21.77
N SER A 247 -28.71 2.46 22.41
CA SER A 247 -27.68 3.40 21.92
C SER A 247 -26.28 2.77 21.84
N LEU A 248 -25.93 1.89 22.79
CA LEU A 248 -24.69 1.10 22.71
C LEU A 248 -24.70 0.15 21.51
N LEU A 249 -25.84 -0.46 21.18
CA LEU A 249 -25.97 -1.38 20.05
C LEU A 249 -25.87 -0.64 18.71
N GLU A 250 -26.55 0.49 18.57
CA GLU A 250 -26.46 1.37 17.39
C GLU A 250 -25.01 1.85 17.19
N THR A 251 -24.34 2.28 18.27
CA THR A 251 -22.92 2.67 18.23
C THR A 251 -22.02 1.50 17.80
N LYS A 252 -22.30 0.28 18.28
CA LYS A 252 -21.55 -0.93 17.85
C LYS A 252 -21.82 -1.28 16.39
N LEU A 253 -23.06 -1.12 15.92
CA LEU A 253 -23.45 -1.37 14.54
C LEU A 253 -22.76 -0.38 13.59
N ASP A 254 -22.79 0.90 13.92
CA ASP A 254 -22.12 1.94 13.13
C ASP A 254 -20.61 1.71 13.05
N ASN A 255 -19.96 1.49 14.21
CA ASN A 255 -18.52 1.18 14.24
C ASN A 255 -18.17 -0.08 13.43
N CYS A 256 -19.00 -1.12 13.48
CA CYS A 256 -18.79 -2.34 12.71
C CYS A 256 -18.97 -2.10 11.21
N SER A 257 -19.97 -1.32 10.81
CA SER A 257 -20.23 -0.93 9.42
C SER A 257 -19.07 -0.12 8.84
N ARG A 258 -18.63 0.92 9.56
CA ARG A 258 -17.47 1.75 9.19
C ARG A 258 -16.20 0.91 9.07
N SER A 259 -15.95 0.03 10.03
CA SER A 259 -14.79 -0.88 9.99
C SER A 259 -14.85 -1.83 8.78
N MET A 260 -16.04 -2.30 8.40
CA MET A 260 -16.21 -3.16 7.24
C MET A 260 -15.97 -2.40 5.93
N LEU A 261 -16.49 -1.17 5.79
CA LEU A 261 -16.25 -0.33 4.61
C LEU A 261 -14.77 -0.02 4.42
N PHE A 262 -14.07 0.35 5.50
CA PHE A 262 -12.63 0.59 5.47
C PHE A 262 -11.84 -0.67 5.07
N HIS A 263 -12.27 -1.84 5.55
CA HIS A 263 -11.64 -3.10 5.16
C HIS A 263 -11.88 -3.44 3.68
N LEU A 264 -13.09 -3.19 3.16
CA LEU A 264 -13.42 -3.39 1.76
C LEU A 264 -12.65 -2.42 0.85
N GLU A 265 -12.48 -1.17 1.29
CA GLU A 265 -11.62 -0.18 0.64
C GLU A 265 -10.18 -0.67 0.53
N TYR A 266 -9.62 -1.15 1.64
CA TYR A 266 -8.27 -1.70 1.65
C TYR A 266 -8.13 -2.89 0.68
N VAL A 267 -9.06 -3.84 0.74
CA VAL A 267 -9.01 -5.06 -0.08
C VAL A 267 -9.13 -4.74 -1.58
N VAL A 268 -10.02 -3.82 -1.99
CA VAL A 268 -10.13 -3.43 -3.39
C VAL A 268 -8.90 -2.68 -3.89
N LEU A 269 -8.30 -1.84 -3.04
CA LEU A 269 -7.09 -1.09 -3.40
C LEU A 269 -5.90 -2.03 -3.61
N VAL A 270 -5.75 -3.05 -2.75
CA VAL A 270 -4.74 -4.10 -2.92
C VAL A 270 -4.94 -4.83 -4.24
N ALA A 271 -6.15 -5.34 -4.48
CA ALA A 271 -6.46 -6.09 -5.71
C ALA A 271 -6.28 -5.23 -6.98
N TYR A 272 -6.55 -3.93 -6.90
CA TYR A 272 -6.27 -2.99 -7.99
C TYR A 272 -4.76 -2.86 -8.26
N VAL A 273 -3.95 -2.63 -7.22
CA VAL A 273 -2.49 -2.49 -7.36
C VAL A 273 -1.86 -3.79 -7.88
N GLU A 274 -2.27 -4.94 -7.34
CA GLU A 274 -1.79 -6.26 -7.77
C GLU A 274 -2.12 -6.58 -9.22
N SER A 275 -3.24 -6.05 -9.72
CA SER A 275 -3.62 -6.20 -11.12
C SER A 275 -2.88 -5.23 -12.05
N VAL A 276 -2.73 -3.96 -11.65
CA VAL A 276 -2.19 -2.91 -12.53
C VAL A 276 -0.66 -2.94 -12.61
N VAL A 277 0.03 -3.22 -11.51
CA VAL A 277 1.50 -3.14 -11.45
C VAL A 277 2.19 -4.12 -12.40
N PRO A 278 1.82 -5.41 -12.46
CA PRO A 278 2.44 -6.34 -13.42
C PRO A 278 2.16 -5.97 -14.87
N ALA A 279 0.97 -5.42 -15.18
CA ALA A 279 0.65 -4.94 -16.52
C ALA A 279 1.51 -3.73 -16.92
N LEU A 280 1.71 -2.78 -16.00
CA LEU A 280 2.64 -1.66 -16.20
C LEU A 280 4.08 -2.14 -16.38
N TYR A 281 4.50 -3.17 -15.66
CA TYR A 281 5.82 -3.77 -15.82
C TYR A 281 6.01 -4.39 -17.22
N VAL A 282 5.01 -5.10 -17.73
CA VAL A 282 5.03 -5.62 -19.12
C VAL A 282 5.12 -4.48 -20.12
N LEU A 283 4.33 -3.42 -19.96
CA LEU A 283 4.40 -2.26 -20.84
C LEU A 283 5.80 -1.63 -20.82
N HIS A 284 6.38 -1.47 -19.63
CA HIS A 284 7.75 -1.01 -19.47
C HIS A 284 8.74 -1.91 -20.22
N LEU A 285 8.62 -3.24 -20.09
CA LEU A 285 9.51 -4.18 -20.76
C LEU A 285 9.42 -4.08 -22.30
N LEU A 286 8.20 -3.95 -22.83
CA LEU A 286 7.96 -3.81 -24.28
C LEU A 286 8.54 -2.51 -24.85
N VAL A 287 8.47 -1.41 -24.08
CA VAL A 287 9.10 -0.14 -24.45
C VAL A 287 10.61 -0.23 -24.31
N LEU A 288 11.10 -0.81 -23.21
CA LEU A 288 12.52 -0.89 -22.90
C LEU A 288 13.30 -1.64 -23.99
N VAL A 289 12.78 -2.75 -24.50
CA VAL A 289 13.45 -3.55 -25.55
C VAL A 289 13.60 -2.79 -26.87
N GLN A 290 12.75 -1.80 -27.15
CA GLN A 290 12.86 -0.96 -28.35
C GLN A 290 13.90 0.15 -28.19
N LEU A 291 14.33 0.45 -26.97
CA LEU A 291 15.26 1.54 -26.69
C LEU A 291 16.72 1.07 -26.84
N PRO A 292 17.62 1.90 -27.39
CA PRO A 292 19.06 1.60 -27.46
C PRO A 292 19.71 1.33 -26.09
N SER A 293 19.05 1.81 -25.01
CA SER A 293 19.50 1.63 -23.63
C SER A 293 19.25 0.21 -23.08
N ALA A 294 18.50 -0.65 -23.77
CA ALA A 294 18.18 -2.01 -23.32
C ALA A 294 19.42 -2.85 -22.97
N LYS A 295 20.54 -2.60 -23.67
CA LYS A 295 21.84 -3.26 -23.44
C LYS A 295 22.45 -3.01 -22.06
N TYR A 296 21.98 -1.97 -21.35
CA TYR A 296 22.50 -1.61 -20.03
C TYR A 296 21.68 -2.17 -18.87
N TYR A 297 20.67 -2.99 -19.16
CA TYR A 297 19.82 -3.63 -18.16
C TYR A 297 20.18 -5.10 -18.04
N ALA A 298 20.58 -5.56 -16.85
CA ALA A 298 21.10 -6.91 -16.65
C ALA A 298 20.12 -8.02 -17.06
N HIS A 299 18.82 -7.80 -16.82
CA HIS A 299 17.76 -8.73 -17.17
C HIS A 299 17.16 -8.52 -18.56
N THR A 300 17.71 -7.65 -19.41
CA THR A 300 17.24 -7.47 -20.80
C THR A 300 18.37 -7.39 -21.84
N ALA A 301 19.63 -7.26 -21.41
CA ALA A 301 20.77 -7.11 -22.30
C ALA A 301 20.97 -8.31 -23.23
N ASP A 302 20.80 -9.53 -22.71
CA ASP A 302 21.04 -10.79 -23.44
C ASP A 302 19.75 -11.53 -23.81
N LEU A 303 18.60 -10.84 -23.81
CA LEU A 303 17.31 -11.50 -23.95
C LEU A 303 17.01 -11.88 -25.41
N SER A 304 16.90 -13.18 -25.68
CA SER A 304 16.41 -13.67 -26.97
C SER A 304 14.93 -13.33 -27.17
N SER A 305 14.48 -13.25 -28.43
CA SER A 305 13.07 -13.01 -28.76
C SER A 305 12.13 -14.08 -28.17
N ALA A 306 12.58 -15.33 -28.07
CA ALA A 306 11.82 -16.43 -27.46
C ALA A 306 11.69 -16.27 -25.93
N GLN A 307 12.78 -15.90 -25.25
CA GLN A 307 12.77 -15.60 -23.81
C GLN A 307 11.91 -14.38 -23.49
N LEU A 308 11.92 -13.37 -24.37
CA LEU A 308 11.10 -12.18 -24.19
C LEU A 308 9.62 -12.53 -24.28
N ARG A 309 9.22 -13.29 -25.30
CA ARG A 309 7.84 -13.78 -25.44
C ARG A 309 7.41 -14.62 -24.25
N THR A 310 8.31 -15.44 -23.72
CA THR A 310 8.04 -16.26 -22.52
C THR A 310 7.87 -15.39 -21.28
N SER A 311 8.75 -14.41 -21.06
CA SER A 311 8.69 -13.48 -19.92
C SER A 311 7.44 -12.61 -19.96
N VAL A 312 7.15 -12.01 -21.12
CA VAL A 312 5.95 -11.20 -21.33
C VAL A 312 4.70 -12.07 -21.15
N GLY A 313 4.67 -13.26 -21.74
CA GLY A 313 3.54 -14.18 -21.65
C GLY A 313 3.27 -14.65 -20.22
N SER A 314 4.30 -15.02 -19.46
CA SER A 314 4.15 -15.51 -18.09
C SER A 314 3.69 -14.40 -17.12
N ILE A 315 4.19 -13.17 -17.28
CA ILE A 315 3.75 -12.01 -16.48
C ILE A 315 2.34 -11.58 -16.90
N LEU A 316 2.02 -11.58 -18.20
CA LEU A 316 0.68 -11.24 -18.68
C LEU A 316 -0.37 -12.25 -18.22
N LEU A 317 -0.02 -13.54 -18.17
CA LEU A 317 -0.87 -14.58 -17.60
C LEU A 317 -1.16 -14.28 -16.12
N TYR A 318 -0.12 -13.94 -15.35
CA TYR A 318 -0.27 -13.54 -13.95
C TYR A 318 -1.14 -12.29 -13.80
N ALA A 319 -0.87 -11.23 -14.58
CA ALA A 319 -1.65 -9.99 -14.57
C ALA A 319 -3.13 -10.23 -14.92
N SER A 320 -3.40 -11.11 -15.89
CA SER A 320 -4.75 -11.49 -16.31
C SER A 320 -5.50 -12.23 -15.19
N ALA A 321 -4.81 -13.13 -14.48
CA ALA A 321 -5.38 -13.82 -13.32
C ALA A 321 -5.71 -12.87 -12.17
N GLU A 322 -4.85 -11.88 -11.90
CA GLU A 322 -5.10 -10.82 -10.92
C GLU A 322 -6.30 -9.94 -11.32
N SER A 323 -6.39 -9.54 -12.61
CA SER A 323 -7.56 -8.81 -13.12
C SER A 323 -8.85 -9.62 -12.98
N PHE A 324 -8.81 -10.91 -13.30
CA PHE A 324 -9.96 -11.80 -13.12
C PHE A 324 -10.35 -11.91 -11.64
N SER A 325 -9.37 -12.05 -10.74
CA SER A 325 -9.59 -12.09 -9.29
C SER A 325 -10.26 -10.81 -8.77
N LEU A 326 -9.84 -9.64 -9.24
CA LEU A 326 -10.46 -8.35 -8.92
C LEU A 326 -11.93 -8.28 -9.39
N VAL A 327 -12.20 -8.71 -10.64
CA VAL A 327 -13.56 -8.75 -11.19
C VAL A 327 -14.43 -9.74 -10.41
N TRP A 328 -13.90 -10.92 -10.10
CA TRP A 328 -14.58 -11.93 -9.29
C TRP A 328 -14.93 -11.40 -7.91
N LEU A 329 -13.95 -10.80 -7.21
CA LEU A 329 -14.13 -10.16 -5.92
C LEU A 329 -15.22 -9.07 -5.98
N HIS A 330 -15.20 -8.22 -7.01
CA HIS A 330 -16.24 -7.22 -7.24
C HIS A 330 -17.63 -7.85 -7.38
N ILE A 331 -17.78 -8.89 -8.20
CA ILE A 331 -19.07 -9.58 -8.42
C ILE A 331 -19.58 -10.18 -7.12
N VAL A 332 -18.74 -10.89 -6.36
CA VAL A 332 -19.10 -11.52 -5.09
C VAL A 332 -19.55 -10.48 -4.07
N LEU A 333 -18.78 -9.40 -3.91
CA LEU A 333 -19.10 -8.35 -2.95
C LEU A 333 -20.33 -7.53 -3.37
N ARG A 334 -20.51 -7.27 -4.67
CA ARG A 334 -21.71 -6.59 -5.20
C ARG A 334 -22.97 -7.42 -4.93
N ARG A 335 -22.93 -8.73 -5.17
CA ARG A 335 -24.05 -9.63 -4.87
C ARG A 335 -24.37 -9.68 -3.38
N LYS A 336 -23.36 -9.56 -2.53
CA LYS A 336 -23.51 -9.68 -1.08
C LYS A 336 -23.95 -8.40 -0.38
N PHE A 337 -23.36 -7.26 -0.75
CA PHE A 337 -23.58 -5.98 -0.08
C PHE A 337 -24.41 -4.99 -0.90
N GLY A 338 -24.69 -5.27 -2.17
CA GLY A 338 -25.58 -4.48 -3.02
C GLY A 338 -24.97 -3.19 -3.60
N PHE A 339 -23.71 -2.86 -3.30
CA PHE A 339 -23.04 -1.66 -3.84
C PHE A 339 -21.87 -2.02 -4.77
N SER A 340 -21.49 -1.05 -5.61
CA SER A 340 -20.37 -1.22 -6.55
C SER A 340 -19.03 -0.93 -5.86
N LEU A 341 -18.23 -1.97 -5.64
CA LEU A 341 -16.87 -1.81 -5.10
C LEU A 341 -15.93 -1.06 -6.04
N LEU A 342 -16.11 -1.21 -7.37
CA LEU A 342 -15.32 -0.47 -8.35
C LEU A 342 -15.65 1.02 -8.34
N TYR A 343 -16.89 1.39 -8.02
CA TYR A 343 -17.26 2.80 -7.82
C TYR A 343 -16.55 3.38 -6.59
N GLN A 344 -16.52 2.64 -5.48
CA GLN A 344 -15.77 3.06 -4.29
C GLN A 344 -14.27 3.18 -4.58
N LEU A 345 -13.69 2.23 -5.33
CA LEU A 345 -12.30 2.33 -5.78
C LEU A 345 -12.07 3.58 -6.64
N ALA A 346 -12.93 3.85 -7.63
CA ALA A 346 -12.82 5.02 -8.47
C ALA A 346 -12.91 6.32 -7.64
N PHE A 347 -13.84 6.37 -6.68
CA PHE A 347 -13.96 7.49 -5.75
C PHE A 347 -12.69 7.71 -4.92
N VAL A 348 -12.10 6.64 -4.38
CA VAL A 348 -10.85 6.72 -3.60
C VAL A 348 -9.69 7.20 -4.48
N LEU A 349 -9.53 6.59 -5.66
CA LEU A 349 -8.50 6.97 -6.63
C LEU A 349 -8.69 8.41 -7.10
N GLU A 350 -9.93 8.92 -7.16
CA GLU A 350 -10.27 10.28 -7.55
C GLU A 350 -10.04 11.33 -6.45
N THR A 351 -10.46 11.03 -5.23
CA THR A 351 -10.40 11.97 -4.11
C THR A 351 -8.96 12.33 -3.75
N GLU A 352 -8.05 11.37 -3.89
CA GLU A 352 -6.66 11.47 -3.46
C GLU A 352 -5.66 11.34 -4.64
N LYS A 353 -6.07 11.68 -5.88
CA LYS A 353 -5.27 11.55 -7.12
C LYS A 353 -3.80 11.96 -6.97
N GLY A 354 -3.55 13.14 -6.41
CA GLY A 354 -2.20 13.68 -6.24
C GLY A 354 -1.34 12.89 -5.25
N GLN A 355 -1.93 12.34 -4.18
CA GLN A 355 -1.21 11.50 -3.22
C GLN A 355 -0.86 10.15 -3.83
N HIS A 356 -1.81 9.53 -4.53
CA HIS A 356 -1.64 8.23 -5.17
C HIS A 356 -0.61 8.28 -6.30
N GLN A 357 -0.76 9.21 -7.24
CA GLN A 357 0.17 9.36 -8.37
C GLN A 357 1.57 9.73 -7.91
N GLY A 358 1.70 10.64 -6.93
CA GLY A 358 2.99 11.02 -6.39
C GLY A 358 3.74 9.85 -5.74
N ARG A 359 3.04 8.97 -5.03
CA ARG A 359 3.63 7.76 -4.43
C ARG A 359 3.99 6.71 -5.48
N LEU A 360 3.11 6.47 -6.46
CA LEU A 360 3.41 5.57 -7.57
C LEU A 360 4.66 6.02 -8.33
N PHE A 361 4.76 7.32 -8.66
CA PHE A 361 5.93 7.86 -9.36
C PHE A 361 7.21 7.75 -8.52
N MET A 362 7.12 8.09 -7.23
CA MET A 362 8.24 7.97 -6.27
C MET A 362 8.80 6.55 -6.17
N TRP A 363 7.96 5.52 -6.35
CA TRP A 363 8.39 4.13 -6.25
C TRP A 363 8.76 3.51 -7.59
N ILE A 364 7.96 3.72 -8.62
CA ILE A 364 8.18 3.11 -9.94
C ILE A 364 9.51 3.59 -10.53
N ALA A 365 9.83 4.89 -10.45
CA ALA A 365 11.04 5.41 -11.09
C ALA A 365 12.35 4.81 -10.51
N PRO A 366 12.57 4.79 -9.17
CA PRO A 366 13.75 4.13 -8.60
C PRO A 366 13.75 2.61 -8.81
N ILE A 367 12.60 1.94 -8.72
CA ILE A 367 12.55 0.47 -8.84
C ILE A 367 12.90 0.03 -10.26
N LEU A 368 12.43 0.73 -11.28
CA LEU A 368 12.81 0.43 -12.66
C LEU A 368 14.29 0.70 -12.91
N GLN A 369 14.87 1.67 -12.21
CA GLN A 369 16.30 1.97 -12.27
C GLN A 369 17.17 0.91 -11.55
N LEU A 370 16.61 0.12 -10.61
CA LEU A 370 17.35 -0.94 -9.89
C LEU A 370 17.98 -1.99 -10.80
N MET A 371 17.52 -2.12 -12.05
CA MET A 371 18.02 -3.14 -12.98
C MET A 371 19.10 -2.63 -13.94
N LEU A 372 19.49 -1.35 -13.81
CA LEU A 372 20.46 -0.71 -14.70
C LEU A 372 21.90 -0.92 -14.17
N VAL A 373 22.79 -1.40 -15.04
CA VAL A 373 24.18 -1.75 -14.68
C VAL A 373 24.98 -0.55 -14.17
N HIS A 374 24.66 0.67 -14.64
CA HIS A 374 25.31 1.91 -14.18
C HIS A 374 25.08 2.24 -12.70
N PHE A 375 24.09 1.61 -12.04
CA PHE A 375 23.95 1.67 -10.59
C PHE A 375 24.74 0.57 -9.87
N GLY A 376 25.78 0.03 -10.51
CA GLY A 376 26.68 -0.99 -9.96
C GLY A 376 25.96 -2.28 -9.57
N VAL A 377 25.02 -2.69 -10.40
CA VAL A 377 24.21 -3.89 -10.21
C VAL A 377 24.97 -5.07 -10.80
N ASP A 378 25.71 -5.77 -9.94
CA ASP A 378 26.33 -7.06 -10.26
C ASP A 378 26.05 -8.06 -9.13
N PHE A 379 25.08 -8.95 -9.36
CA PHE A 379 24.67 -9.95 -8.38
C PHE A 379 25.71 -11.06 -8.16
N SER A 380 26.75 -11.14 -9.01
CA SER A 380 27.86 -12.08 -8.84
C SER A 380 28.88 -11.63 -7.79
N PHE A 381 28.82 -10.37 -7.34
CA PHE A 381 29.83 -9.71 -6.48
C PHE A 381 31.25 -9.74 -7.07
N GLN A 382 31.42 -10.08 -8.34
CA GLN A 382 32.74 -10.06 -8.96
C GLN A 382 33.14 -8.65 -9.37
N PHE A 383 32.15 -7.78 -9.60
CA PHE A 383 32.31 -6.37 -9.95
C PHE A 383 33.46 -6.19 -10.94
N LYS A 384 33.28 -6.63 -12.19
CA LYS A 384 34.36 -6.71 -13.19
C LYS A 384 35.13 -5.40 -13.40
N TRP A 385 34.54 -4.26 -13.04
CA TRP A 385 35.14 -2.92 -13.10
C TRP A 385 35.99 -2.53 -11.88
N LEU A 386 36.02 -3.37 -10.83
CA LEU A 386 36.87 -3.23 -9.64
C LEU A 386 38.21 -4.00 -9.78
N ARG A 387 38.39 -4.78 -10.85
CA ARG A 387 39.68 -5.39 -11.25
C ARG A 387 40.34 -4.51 -12.29
#